data_AF-A0A846PEC8-F1
#
_entry.id   AF-A0A846PEC8-F1
#
_cell.length_a   1.000
_cell.length_b   1.000
_cell.length_c   1.000
_cell.angle_alpha   90.00
_cell.angle_beta   90.00
_cell.angle_gamma   90.00
#
_symmetry.space_group_name_H-M   'P 1'
#
loop_
_entity.id
_entity.type
_entity.pdbx_description
1 polymer ?
#
loop_
_entity_poly.entity_id
_entity_poly.type
_entity_poly.pdbx_seq_one_letter_code
_entity_poly.pdbx_strand_id
1 'polypeptide(L)'
;AIATAIYISLVPFITSSLNISQEYLLLYFVVGVQIVELYSLNALQWCLRARKPQVVGYGLLIAEICKVALGYVFIIQFQQPLVGALISLITAYTVQIGYYFRLFAAEMKQHIRWQYVKEWIKGSLANIYHVIGNQIVTFILIMLFVYGGEGARGRHGLARQVASVITYSSFLAFALYPRLIAEKKREDIATSLKMVLMFAIPMTAGAIALSDSYIVIMKSIYQDAWPVLVVLAVDGLVITISTLFQSILFGVESVDEGARISFKELVRSRLFILFSLPYLHSAIALPTSFYVLTNYVQGDPLQAAISISVINTVTRLVTFFVLWAVVRKMIKVDIPWRSLGKYVLASVVMSAFLVFVDHPKRIHMTLILTGIAGIIYWGFLMAIEKDARLLVKSAWQEIRVRTK
;
A
#
# COMPACT_ATOMS: atom_id res chain seq x y z
N ALA A 1 -21.68 -5.03 -8.42
CA ALA A 1 -23.15 -4.95 -8.50
C ALA A 1 -23.80 -5.37 -7.18
N ILE A 2 -23.80 -6.67 -6.81
CA ILE A 2 -24.44 -7.14 -5.55
C ILE A 2 -23.88 -6.43 -4.30
N ALA A 3 -22.56 -6.40 -4.15
CA ALA A 3 -21.91 -5.70 -3.03
C ALA A 3 -22.26 -4.20 -2.97
N THR A 4 -22.38 -3.55 -4.13
CA THR A 4 -22.79 -2.15 -4.25
C THR A 4 -24.23 -1.95 -3.80
N ALA A 5 -25.15 -2.84 -4.22
CA ALA A 5 -26.55 -2.77 -3.80
C ALA A 5 -26.69 -2.94 -2.28
N ILE A 6 -26.00 -3.93 -1.70
CA ILE A 6 -25.96 -4.15 -0.24
C ILE A 6 -25.43 -2.90 0.47
N TYR A 7 -24.31 -2.35 0.00
CA TYR A 7 -23.73 -1.14 0.58
C TYR A 7 -24.70 0.04 0.53
N ILE A 8 -25.31 0.32 -0.63
CA ILE A 8 -26.28 1.42 -0.81
C ILE A 8 -27.47 1.24 0.15
N SER A 9 -28.01 0.03 0.30
CA SER A 9 -29.09 -0.25 1.25
C SER A 9 -28.69 -0.01 2.71
N LEU A 10 -27.41 -0.21 3.05
CA LEU A 10 -26.88 0.01 4.39
C LEU A 10 -26.45 1.46 4.67
N VAL A 11 -26.31 2.32 3.65
CA VAL A 11 -25.85 3.71 3.83
C VAL A 11 -26.65 4.46 4.91
N PRO A 12 -27.99 4.48 4.91
CA PRO A 12 -28.75 5.22 5.94
C PRO A 12 -28.46 4.74 7.37
N PHE A 13 -28.28 3.42 7.55
CA PHE A 13 -27.95 2.81 8.84
C PHE A 13 -26.51 3.14 9.27
N ILE A 14 -25.57 3.12 8.34
CA ILE A 14 -24.16 3.46 8.60
C ILE A 14 -24.05 4.93 9.02
N THR A 15 -24.69 5.85 8.28
CA THR A 15 -24.62 7.28 8.57
C THR A 15 -25.28 7.62 9.91
N SER A 16 -26.39 6.98 10.25
CA SER A 16 -27.05 7.22 11.55
C SER A 16 -26.22 6.65 12.70
N SER A 17 -25.68 5.43 12.57
CA SER A 17 -24.88 4.78 13.61
C SER A 17 -23.58 5.52 13.90
N LEU A 18 -23.00 6.18 12.89
CA LEU A 18 -21.76 6.97 13.01
C LEU A 18 -22.01 8.46 13.28
N ASN A 19 -23.27 8.86 13.50
CA ASN A 19 -23.68 10.25 13.73
C ASN A 19 -23.17 11.22 12.65
N ILE A 20 -23.21 10.80 11.39
CA ILE A 20 -22.77 11.58 10.23
C ILE A 20 -23.93 12.45 9.75
N SER A 21 -23.65 13.75 9.51
CA SER A 21 -24.64 14.69 8.97
C SER A 21 -25.27 14.19 7.66
N GLN A 22 -26.58 14.44 7.51
CA GLN A 22 -27.37 14.11 6.32
C GLN A 22 -26.82 14.79 5.05
N GLU A 23 -26.10 15.91 5.20
CA GLU A 23 -25.45 16.62 4.09
C GLU A 23 -24.43 15.75 3.34
N TYR A 24 -23.83 14.76 3.99
CA TYR A 24 -22.86 13.86 3.38
C TYR A 24 -23.49 12.61 2.75
N LEU A 25 -24.80 12.38 2.91
CA LEU A 25 -25.48 11.16 2.46
C LEU A 25 -25.33 10.92 0.95
N LEU A 26 -25.41 11.99 0.14
CA LEU A 26 -25.19 11.91 -1.31
C LEU A 26 -23.79 11.38 -1.65
N LEU A 27 -22.76 11.79 -0.90
CA LEU A 27 -21.39 11.33 -1.12
C LEU A 27 -21.27 9.83 -0.86
N TYR A 28 -21.91 9.34 0.20
CA TYR A 28 -21.88 7.91 0.53
C TYR A 28 -22.51 7.07 -0.58
N PHE A 29 -23.59 7.54 -1.21
CA PHE A 29 -24.16 6.86 -2.38
C PHE A 29 -23.24 6.90 -3.60
N VAL A 30 -22.65 8.06 -3.91
CA VAL A 30 -21.74 8.22 -5.05
C VAL A 30 -20.49 7.35 -4.88
N VAL A 31 -19.95 7.23 -3.66
CA VAL A 31 -18.84 6.31 -3.34
C VAL A 31 -19.19 4.85 -3.67
N GLY A 32 -20.46 4.46 -3.67
CA GLY A 32 -20.89 3.11 -4.04
C GLY A 32 -20.45 2.70 -5.45
N VAL A 33 -20.29 3.66 -6.38
CA VAL A 33 -19.77 3.42 -7.73
C VAL A 33 -18.34 2.87 -7.68
N GLN A 34 -17.50 3.39 -6.77
CA GLN A 34 -16.11 2.96 -6.63
C GLN A 34 -15.98 1.49 -6.26
N ILE A 35 -17.00 0.89 -5.62
CA ILE A 35 -16.98 -0.54 -5.34
C ILE A 35 -16.86 -1.31 -6.67
N VAL A 36 -17.70 -0.99 -7.66
CA VAL A 36 -17.64 -1.66 -8.97
C VAL A 36 -16.31 -1.37 -9.65
N GLU A 37 -15.87 -0.10 -9.64
CA GLU A 37 -14.64 0.31 -10.30
C GLU A 37 -13.40 -0.42 -9.74
N LEU A 38 -13.27 -0.49 -8.41
CA LEU A 38 -12.14 -1.13 -7.77
C LEU A 38 -12.11 -2.65 -8.03
N TYR A 39 -13.27 -3.33 -8.04
CA TYR A 39 -13.32 -4.73 -8.43
C TYR A 39 -12.92 -4.94 -9.90
N SER A 40 -13.44 -4.11 -10.80
CA SER A 40 -13.09 -4.16 -12.23
C SER A 40 -11.60 -3.87 -12.46
N LEU A 41 -11.06 -2.83 -11.83
CA LEU A 41 -9.64 -2.48 -11.92
C LEU A 41 -8.75 -3.62 -11.43
N ASN A 42 -9.02 -4.16 -10.25
CA ASN A 42 -8.22 -5.25 -9.70
C ASN A 42 -8.23 -6.47 -10.63
N ALA A 43 -9.41 -6.90 -11.11
CA ALA A 43 -9.52 -8.03 -12.02
C ALA A 43 -8.71 -7.80 -13.32
N LEU A 44 -8.89 -6.64 -13.96
CA LEU A 44 -8.20 -6.31 -15.20
C LEU A 44 -6.68 -6.18 -15.02
N GLN A 45 -6.23 -5.59 -13.91
CA GLN A 45 -4.80 -5.43 -13.60
C GLN A 45 -4.11 -6.77 -13.38
N TRP A 46 -4.73 -7.72 -12.66
CA TRP A 46 -4.16 -9.05 -12.47
C TRP A 46 -4.01 -9.80 -13.79
N CYS A 47 -5.00 -9.70 -14.68
CA CYS A 47 -4.90 -10.25 -16.04
C CYS A 47 -3.78 -9.57 -16.86
N LEU A 48 -3.64 -8.23 -16.78
CA LEU A 48 -2.60 -7.52 -17.53
C LEU A 48 -1.20 -7.81 -17.01
N ARG A 49 -1.03 -7.95 -15.69
CA ARG A 49 0.26 -8.27 -15.06
C ARG A 49 0.85 -9.58 -15.57
N ALA A 50 0.01 -10.57 -15.86
CA ALA A 50 0.45 -11.86 -16.39
C ALA A 50 0.96 -11.78 -17.85
N ARG A 51 0.54 -10.76 -18.62
CA ARG A 51 0.82 -10.68 -20.06
C ARG A 51 1.69 -9.50 -20.47
N LYS A 52 1.34 -8.31 -20.00
CA LYS A 52 1.97 -7.01 -20.35
C LYS A 52 2.03 -6.13 -19.10
N PRO A 53 2.91 -6.44 -18.13
CA PRO A 53 2.97 -5.73 -16.84
C PRO A 53 3.19 -4.22 -16.99
N GLN A 54 3.93 -3.79 -18.03
CA GLN A 54 4.16 -2.37 -18.31
C GLN A 54 2.88 -1.57 -18.58
N VAL A 55 1.83 -2.21 -19.11
CA VAL A 55 0.58 -1.53 -19.48
C VAL A 55 -0.25 -1.13 -18.26
N VAL A 56 -0.07 -1.83 -17.14
CA VAL A 56 -0.66 -1.43 -15.86
C VAL A 56 -0.08 -0.09 -15.38
N GLY A 57 1.20 0.16 -15.65
CA GLY A 57 1.82 1.46 -15.38
C GLY A 57 1.22 2.59 -16.21
N TYR A 58 0.98 2.36 -17.51
CA TYR A 58 0.34 3.37 -18.37
C TYR A 58 -1.09 3.70 -17.95
N GLY A 59 -1.90 2.69 -17.61
CA GLY A 59 -3.25 2.93 -17.11
C GLY A 59 -3.25 3.74 -15.81
N LEU A 60 -2.31 3.49 -14.90
CA LEU A 60 -2.13 4.30 -13.69
C LEU A 60 -1.84 5.77 -14.04
N LEU A 61 -0.88 6.02 -14.95
CA LEU A 61 -0.53 7.38 -15.36
C LEU A 61 -1.71 8.12 -15.98
N ILE A 62 -2.49 7.46 -16.85
CA ILE A 62 -3.70 8.02 -17.44
C ILE A 62 -4.68 8.43 -16.33
N ALA A 63 -4.94 7.54 -15.36
CA ALA A 63 -5.83 7.81 -14.24
C ALA A 63 -5.35 9.02 -13.42
N GLU A 64 -4.07 9.09 -13.07
CA GLU A 64 -3.51 10.19 -12.28
C GLU A 64 -3.60 11.54 -13.01
N ILE A 65 -3.26 11.57 -14.31
CA ILE A 65 -3.37 12.79 -15.12
C ILE A 65 -4.83 13.26 -15.22
N CYS A 66 -5.76 12.34 -15.53
CA CYS A 66 -7.19 12.64 -15.58
C CYS A 66 -7.72 13.15 -14.23
N LYS A 67 -7.34 12.51 -13.13
CA LYS A 67 -7.75 12.88 -11.77
C LYS A 67 -7.25 14.27 -11.36
N VAL A 68 -6.03 14.64 -11.74
CA VAL A 68 -5.50 15.97 -11.44
C VAL A 68 -6.19 17.04 -12.30
N ALA A 69 -6.35 16.78 -13.60
CA ALA A 69 -7.01 17.71 -14.52
C ALA A 69 -8.47 17.98 -14.12
N LEU A 70 -9.25 16.91 -13.88
CA LEU A 70 -10.65 17.02 -13.44
C LEU A 70 -10.75 17.58 -12.02
N GLY A 71 -9.82 17.22 -11.13
CA GLY A 71 -9.72 17.78 -9.79
C GLY A 71 -9.57 19.30 -9.83
N TYR A 72 -8.70 19.84 -10.68
CA TYR A 72 -8.55 21.28 -10.88
C TYR A 72 -9.88 21.93 -11.31
N VAL A 73 -10.57 21.36 -12.29
CA VAL A 73 -11.85 21.89 -12.77
C VAL A 73 -12.91 21.86 -11.66
N PHE A 74 -13.17 20.71 -11.05
CA PHE A 74 -14.27 20.58 -10.09
C PHE A 74 -13.99 21.23 -8.73
N ILE A 75 -12.75 21.18 -8.24
CA ILE A 75 -12.40 21.75 -6.93
C ILE A 75 -12.19 23.25 -7.05
N ILE A 76 -11.42 23.72 -8.06
CA ILE A 76 -11.01 25.12 -8.14
C ILE A 76 -11.99 25.94 -8.98
N GLN A 77 -12.38 25.49 -10.16
CA GLN A 77 -13.29 26.28 -11.01
C GLN A 77 -14.73 26.21 -10.50
N PHE A 78 -15.20 25.02 -10.10
CA PHE A 78 -16.59 24.84 -9.62
C PHE A 78 -16.74 24.98 -8.11
N GLN A 79 -15.65 25.17 -7.36
CA GLN A 79 -15.67 25.39 -5.90
C GLN A 79 -16.39 24.28 -5.12
N GLN A 80 -16.33 23.03 -5.62
CA GLN A 80 -16.92 21.86 -4.97
C GLN A 80 -15.80 20.96 -4.44
N PRO A 81 -15.22 21.23 -3.26
CA PRO A 81 -13.99 20.56 -2.84
C PRO A 81 -14.16 19.06 -2.61
N LEU A 82 -15.20 18.65 -1.88
CA LEU A 82 -15.40 17.25 -1.51
C LEU A 82 -16.07 16.44 -2.64
N VAL A 83 -17.19 16.95 -3.17
CA VAL A 83 -17.92 16.32 -4.29
C VAL A 83 -17.04 16.29 -5.54
N GLY A 84 -16.36 17.39 -5.86
CA GLY A 84 -15.49 17.50 -7.02
C GLY A 84 -14.28 16.55 -6.95
N ALA A 85 -13.67 16.40 -5.78
CA ALA A 85 -12.61 15.40 -5.57
C ALA A 85 -13.13 13.97 -5.80
N LEU A 86 -14.33 13.65 -5.31
CA LEU A 86 -14.93 12.33 -5.47
C LEU A 86 -15.29 12.02 -6.93
N ILE A 87 -15.94 12.97 -7.63
CA ILE A 87 -16.31 12.82 -9.05
C ILE A 87 -15.04 12.68 -9.91
N SER A 88 -14.04 13.53 -9.68
CA SER A 88 -12.75 13.44 -10.39
C SER A 88 -12.12 12.04 -10.27
N LEU A 89 -12.11 11.48 -9.05
CA LEU A 89 -11.56 10.16 -8.78
C LEU A 89 -12.34 9.05 -9.51
N ILE A 90 -13.67 9.09 -9.45
CA ILE A 90 -14.55 8.12 -10.14
C ILE A 90 -14.32 8.22 -11.66
N THR A 91 -14.37 9.41 -12.23
CA THR A 91 -14.16 9.58 -13.68
C THR A 91 -12.77 9.08 -14.10
N ALA A 92 -11.73 9.36 -13.33
CA ALA A 92 -10.37 8.87 -13.61
C ALA A 92 -10.28 7.33 -13.62
N TYR A 93 -10.92 6.66 -12.65
CA TYR A 93 -10.97 5.19 -12.62
C TYR A 93 -11.82 4.62 -13.75
N THR A 94 -12.96 5.23 -14.07
CA THR A 94 -13.75 4.85 -15.25
C THR A 94 -12.92 4.92 -16.53
N VAL A 95 -12.13 5.99 -16.74
CA VAL A 95 -11.23 6.12 -17.90
C VAL A 95 -10.17 5.01 -17.90
N GLN A 96 -9.56 4.73 -16.75
CA GLN A 96 -8.56 3.66 -16.61
C GLN A 96 -9.14 2.28 -16.91
N ILE A 97 -10.35 1.99 -16.42
CA ILE A 97 -11.08 0.76 -16.72
C ILE A 97 -11.37 0.66 -18.21
N GLY A 98 -11.86 1.73 -18.84
CA GLY A 98 -12.11 1.77 -20.28
C GLY A 98 -10.86 1.47 -21.10
N TYR A 99 -9.71 2.03 -20.70
CA TYR A 99 -8.41 1.73 -21.30
C TYR A 99 -8.05 0.24 -21.18
N TYR A 100 -8.14 -0.34 -19.97
CA TYR A 100 -7.85 -1.76 -19.75
C TYR A 100 -8.83 -2.67 -20.49
N PHE A 101 -10.11 -2.35 -20.49
CA PHE A 101 -11.15 -3.12 -21.17
C PHE A 101 -10.91 -3.18 -22.67
N ARG A 102 -10.52 -2.06 -23.29
CA ARG A 102 -10.17 -2.00 -24.72
C ARG A 102 -9.05 -2.98 -25.08
N LEU A 103 -8.07 -3.19 -24.19
CA LEU A 103 -6.96 -4.11 -24.41
C LEU A 103 -7.41 -5.59 -24.35
N PHE A 104 -8.48 -5.89 -23.63
CA PHE A 104 -9.04 -7.24 -23.50
C PHE A 104 -10.27 -7.51 -24.39
N ALA A 105 -10.74 -6.51 -25.14
CA ALA A 105 -12.00 -6.60 -25.89
C ALA A 105 -12.05 -7.80 -26.86
N ALA A 106 -10.91 -8.20 -27.44
CA ALA A 106 -10.83 -9.36 -28.31
C ALA A 106 -10.96 -10.70 -27.56
N GLU A 107 -10.45 -10.78 -26.33
CA GLU A 107 -10.39 -12.00 -25.52
C GLU A 107 -11.69 -12.26 -24.77
N MET A 108 -12.42 -11.20 -24.43
CA MET A 108 -13.76 -11.27 -23.84
C MET A 108 -14.80 -11.96 -24.74
N LYS A 109 -14.49 -12.18 -26.03
CA LYS A 109 -15.33 -12.91 -26.98
C LYS A 109 -15.23 -14.43 -26.85
N GLN A 110 -14.29 -14.94 -26.05
CA GLN A 110 -14.11 -16.39 -25.86
C GLN A 110 -15.19 -16.99 -24.95
N HIS A 111 -15.49 -18.28 -25.16
CA HIS A 111 -16.47 -18.99 -24.33
C HIS A 111 -15.96 -19.23 -22.91
N ILE A 112 -16.84 -19.06 -21.93
CA ILE A 112 -16.55 -19.32 -20.53
C ILE A 112 -16.38 -20.83 -20.31
N ARG A 113 -15.21 -21.21 -19.78
CA ARG A 113 -14.94 -22.58 -19.34
C ARG A 113 -15.39 -22.76 -17.89
N TRP A 114 -16.62 -23.22 -17.71
CA TRP A 114 -17.26 -23.40 -16.40
C TRP A 114 -16.49 -24.29 -15.42
N GLN A 115 -15.68 -25.23 -15.93
CA GLN A 115 -14.82 -26.06 -15.08
C GLN A 115 -13.81 -25.23 -14.28
N TYR A 116 -13.18 -24.22 -14.89
CA TYR A 116 -12.27 -23.32 -14.17
C TYR A 116 -13.02 -22.45 -13.16
N VAL A 117 -14.21 -21.95 -13.52
CA VAL A 117 -15.05 -21.16 -12.61
C VAL A 117 -15.37 -21.95 -11.35
N LYS A 118 -15.73 -23.24 -11.49
CA LYS A 118 -16.04 -24.12 -10.35
C LYS A 118 -14.83 -24.29 -9.42
N GLU A 119 -13.63 -24.51 -9.96
CA GLU A 119 -12.42 -24.64 -9.14
C GLU A 119 -11.98 -23.30 -8.53
N TRP A 120 -12.13 -22.19 -9.24
CA TRP A 120 -11.86 -20.85 -8.70
C TRP A 120 -12.79 -20.50 -7.54
N ILE A 121 -14.07 -20.86 -7.60
CA ILE A 121 -15.00 -20.66 -6.49
C ILE A 121 -14.55 -21.45 -5.25
N LYS A 122 -14.09 -22.70 -5.41
CA LYS A 122 -13.57 -23.48 -4.28
C LYS A 122 -12.32 -22.83 -3.67
N GLY A 123 -11.36 -22.42 -4.51
CA GLY A 123 -10.16 -21.73 -4.06
C GLY A 123 -10.43 -20.36 -3.43
N SER A 124 -11.49 -19.70 -3.87
CA SER A 124 -11.87 -18.36 -3.37
C SER A 124 -12.23 -18.34 -1.90
N LEU A 125 -12.65 -19.47 -1.30
CA LEU A 125 -13.00 -19.53 0.13
C LEU A 125 -11.85 -19.08 1.03
N ALA A 126 -10.61 -19.48 0.73
CA ALA A 126 -9.45 -19.06 1.50
C ALA A 126 -9.10 -17.58 1.28
N ASN A 127 -9.30 -17.08 0.05
CA ASN A 127 -9.14 -15.66 -0.23
C ASN A 127 -10.24 -14.81 0.46
N ILE A 128 -11.49 -15.30 0.50
CA ILE A 128 -12.60 -14.65 1.22
C ILE A 128 -12.26 -14.58 2.71
N TYR A 129 -11.78 -15.66 3.30
CA TYR A 129 -11.29 -15.68 4.68
C TYR A 129 -10.19 -14.61 4.90
N HIS A 130 -9.17 -14.58 4.04
CA HIS A 130 -8.13 -13.54 4.12
C HIS A 130 -8.67 -12.11 3.99
N VAL A 131 -9.59 -11.87 3.05
CA VAL A 131 -10.21 -10.55 2.83
C VAL A 131 -11.03 -10.13 4.05
N ILE A 132 -11.83 -11.03 4.63
CA ILE A 132 -12.60 -10.74 5.86
C ILE A 132 -11.65 -10.34 6.98
N GLY A 133 -10.57 -11.09 7.19
CA GLY A 133 -9.55 -10.76 8.20
C GLY A 133 -8.98 -9.34 8.01
N ASN A 134 -8.63 -8.96 6.78
CA ASN A 134 -8.13 -7.62 6.49
C ASN A 134 -9.18 -6.51 6.71
N GLN A 135 -10.46 -6.79 6.45
CA GLN A 135 -11.52 -5.82 6.73
C GLN A 135 -11.76 -5.64 8.23
N ILE A 136 -11.64 -6.71 9.02
CA ILE A 136 -11.69 -6.61 10.49
C ILE A 136 -10.55 -5.72 11.00
N VAL A 137 -9.32 -5.85 10.48
CA VAL A 137 -8.21 -4.94 10.85
C VAL A 137 -8.56 -3.49 10.58
N THR A 138 -9.21 -3.20 9.45
CA THR A 138 -9.58 -1.84 9.02
C THR A 138 -10.61 -1.19 9.97
N PHE A 139 -11.33 -1.98 10.76
CA PHE A 139 -12.27 -1.49 11.77
C PHE A 139 -11.61 -0.57 12.81
N ILE A 140 -10.28 -0.66 13.01
CA ILE A 140 -9.52 0.28 13.83
C ILE A 140 -9.69 1.74 13.40
N LEU A 141 -9.92 1.99 12.11
CA LEU A 141 -10.15 3.34 11.58
C LEU A 141 -11.56 3.85 11.91
N ILE A 142 -12.52 2.94 12.07
CA ILE A 142 -13.87 3.28 12.55
C ILE A 142 -13.78 3.60 14.05
N MET A 143 -13.05 2.82 14.84
CA MET A 143 -12.80 3.13 16.24
C MET A 143 -12.12 4.50 16.41
N LEU A 144 -11.11 4.80 15.59
CA LEU A 144 -10.45 6.12 15.60
C LEU A 144 -11.41 7.26 15.21
N PHE A 145 -12.36 7.01 14.31
CA PHE A 145 -13.37 8.00 13.95
C PHE A 145 -14.37 8.24 15.09
N VAL A 146 -14.84 7.18 15.74
CA VAL A 146 -15.87 7.26 16.80
C VAL A 146 -15.30 7.75 18.13
N TYR A 147 -14.15 7.23 18.56
CA TYR A 147 -13.59 7.49 19.88
C TYR A 147 -12.38 8.44 19.87
N GLY A 148 -11.79 8.70 18.70
CA GLY A 148 -10.56 9.50 18.62
C GLY A 148 -10.76 11.00 18.68
N GLY A 149 -12.00 11.51 18.63
CA GLY A 149 -12.27 12.95 18.58
C GLY A 149 -12.10 13.56 17.19
N GLU A 150 -12.57 14.80 17.04
CA GLU A 150 -12.64 15.46 15.74
C GLU A 150 -11.24 15.69 15.13
N GLY A 151 -11.06 15.28 13.87
CA GLY A 151 -9.80 15.42 13.15
C GLY A 151 -8.77 14.32 13.39
N ALA A 152 -8.96 13.39 14.33
CA ALA A 152 -8.03 12.28 14.57
C ALA A 152 -7.86 11.39 13.33
N ARG A 153 -8.98 10.98 12.72
CA ARG A 153 -9.00 10.21 11.47
C ARG A 153 -8.36 10.97 10.30
N GLY A 154 -8.49 12.30 10.29
CA GLY A 154 -7.90 13.20 9.31
C GLY A 154 -6.39 13.26 9.41
N ARG A 155 -5.85 13.50 10.62
CA ARG A 155 -4.40 13.48 10.92
C ARG A 155 -3.77 12.14 10.53
N HIS A 156 -4.38 11.03 10.97
CA HIS A 156 -3.92 9.69 10.61
C HIS A 156 -3.97 9.43 9.10
N GLY A 157 -5.07 9.84 8.44
CA GLY A 157 -5.23 9.65 7.00
C GLY A 157 -4.18 10.41 6.17
N LEU A 158 -3.93 11.67 6.53
CA LEU A 158 -2.95 12.52 5.86
C LEU A 158 -1.53 11.98 6.04
N ALA A 159 -1.14 11.64 7.28
CA ALA A 159 0.15 11.01 7.55
C ALA A 159 0.32 9.67 6.81
N ARG A 160 -0.73 8.83 6.79
CA ARG A 160 -0.71 7.54 6.07
C ARG A 160 -0.56 7.72 4.56
N GLN A 161 -1.14 8.77 3.97
CA GLN A 161 -1.00 9.05 2.56
C GLN A 161 0.47 9.28 2.17
N VAL A 162 1.19 10.09 2.96
CA VAL A 162 2.62 10.34 2.75
C VAL A 162 3.43 9.06 2.97
N ALA A 163 3.21 8.35 4.08
CA ALA A 163 3.94 7.13 4.41
C ALA A 163 3.73 5.99 3.39
N SER A 164 2.56 5.95 2.73
CA SER A 164 2.24 4.90 1.75
C SER A 164 3.20 4.85 0.56
N VAL A 165 3.84 5.97 0.23
CA VAL A 165 4.82 6.07 -0.86
C VAL A 165 5.98 5.09 -0.67
N ILE A 166 6.39 4.82 0.57
CA ILE A 166 7.44 3.84 0.91
C ILE A 166 7.10 2.46 0.36
N THR A 167 5.82 2.06 0.40
CA THR A 167 5.37 0.73 -0.02
C THR A 167 5.49 0.48 -1.52
N TYR A 168 5.56 1.54 -2.33
CA TYR A 168 5.75 1.42 -3.78
C TYR A 168 7.12 0.82 -4.15
N SER A 169 8.10 0.87 -3.24
CA SER A 169 9.37 0.16 -3.42
C SER A 169 9.21 -1.35 -3.62
N SER A 170 8.13 -1.96 -3.11
CA SER A 170 7.80 -3.37 -3.30
C SER A 170 7.61 -3.75 -4.77
N PHE A 171 7.24 -2.80 -5.64
CA PHE A 171 7.07 -3.07 -7.07
C PHE A 171 8.38 -3.45 -7.77
N LEU A 172 9.53 -3.10 -7.20
CA LEU A 172 10.85 -3.53 -7.70
C LEU A 172 11.08 -5.03 -7.57
N ALA A 173 10.30 -5.73 -6.73
CA ALA A 173 10.32 -7.18 -6.58
C ALA A 173 9.16 -7.89 -7.30
N PHE A 174 8.51 -7.24 -8.27
CA PHE A 174 7.38 -7.83 -9.00
C PHE A 174 7.71 -9.21 -9.62
N ALA A 175 8.94 -9.39 -10.11
CA ALA A 175 9.38 -10.65 -10.72
C ALA A 175 9.68 -11.76 -9.70
N LEU A 176 9.72 -11.48 -8.39
CA LEU A 176 10.09 -12.46 -7.37
C LEU A 176 9.13 -13.65 -7.33
N TYR A 177 7.82 -13.37 -7.27
CA TYR A 177 6.79 -14.41 -7.21
C TYR A 177 6.85 -15.40 -8.39
N PRO A 178 6.80 -14.97 -9.67
CA PRO A 178 6.87 -15.90 -10.79
C PRO A 178 8.22 -16.63 -10.90
N ARG A 179 9.33 -16.00 -10.54
CA ARG A 179 10.65 -16.65 -10.56
C ARG A 179 10.77 -17.74 -9.48
N LEU A 180 10.17 -17.52 -8.31
CA LEU A 180 10.12 -18.53 -7.27
C LEU A 180 9.24 -19.71 -7.65
N ILE A 181 8.10 -19.49 -8.31
CA ILE A 181 7.29 -20.60 -8.83
C ILE A 181 8.11 -21.45 -9.82
N ALA A 182 8.83 -20.79 -10.73
CA ALA A 182 9.56 -21.48 -11.79
C ALA A 182 10.81 -22.22 -11.29
N GLU A 183 11.64 -21.57 -10.47
CA GLU A 183 13.00 -22.05 -10.19
C GLU A 183 13.29 -22.24 -8.69
N LYS A 184 12.46 -21.70 -7.79
CA LYS A 184 12.64 -21.73 -6.31
C LYS A 184 14.05 -21.30 -5.86
N LYS A 185 14.73 -20.42 -6.62
CA LYS A 185 16.09 -19.94 -6.36
C LYS A 185 16.15 -18.94 -5.21
N ARG A 186 17.11 -19.14 -4.31
CA ARG A 186 17.32 -18.29 -3.12
C ARG A 186 17.98 -16.97 -3.47
N GLU A 187 18.79 -16.96 -4.53
CA GLU A 187 19.48 -15.77 -5.03
C GLU A 187 18.49 -14.69 -5.48
N ASP A 188 17.33 -15.11 -6.00
CA ASP A 188 16.27 -14.20 -6.45
C ASP A 188 15.62 -13.47 -5.27
N ILE A 189 15.54 -14.14 -4.12
CA ILE A 189 15.09 -13.54 -2.86
C ILE A 189 16.07 -12.47 -2.41
N ALA A 190 17.37 -12.80 -2.33
CA ALA A 190 18.40 -11.87 -1.89
C ALA A 190 18.49 -10.64 -2.81
N THR A 191 18.40 -10.86 -4.13
CA THR A 191 18.42 -9.78 -5.13
C THR A 191 17.20 -8.88 -5.00
N SER A 192 16.00 -9.44 -4.85
CA SER A 192 14.77 -8.68 -4.66
C SER A 192 14.78 -7.87 -3.37
N LEU A 193 15.29 -8.47 -2.28
CA LEU A 193 15.44 -7.80 -0.99
C LEU A 193 16.42 -6.62 -1.07
N LYS A 194 17.55 -6.79 -1.77
CA LYS A 194 18.49 -5.68 -2.03
C LYS A 194 17.83 -4.55 -2.82
N MET A 195 17.14 -4.86 -3.91
CA MET A 195 16.51 -3.84 -4.76
C MET A 195 15.47 -3.05 -4.00
N VAL A 196 14.58 -3.72 -3.26
CA VAL A 196 13.50 -3.06 -2.53
C VAL A 196 14.04 -2.23 -1.38
N LEU A 197 14.95 -2.78 -0.56
CA LEU A 197 15.50 -2.07 0.60
C LEU A 197 16.38 -0.88 0.22
N MET A 198 17.04 -0.93 -0.95
CA MET A 198 17.77 0.22 -1.49
C MET A 198 16.89 1.45 -1.71
N PHE A 199 15.57 1.28 -1.89
CA PHE A 199 14.64 2.40 -2.00
C PHE A 199 13.81 2.60 -0.73
N ALA A 200 13.34 1.52 -0.10
CA ALA A 200 12.47 1.62 1.08
C ALA A 200 13.16 2.34 2.25
N ILE A 201 14.43 2.06 2.51
CA ILE A 201 15.18 2.62 3.65
C ILE A 201 15.38 4.13 3.53
N PRO A 202 15.93 4.69 2.44
CA PRO A 202 16.03 6.14 2.30
C PRO A 202 14.66 6.82 2.24
N MET A 203 13.63 6.19 1.68
CA MET A 203 12.28 6.75 1.68
C MET A 203 11.71 6.86 3.10
N THR A 204 11.93 5.84 3.95
CA THR A 204 11.57 5.90 5.38
C THR A 204 12.34 6.98 6.11
N ALA A 205 13.68 7.04 5.92
CA ALA A 205 14.52 8.02 6.60
C ALA A 205 14.18 9.47 6.17
N GLY A 206 13.89 9.69 4.89
CA GLY A 206 13.45 10.99 4.37
C GLY A 206 12.05 11.37 4.84
N ALA A 207 11.10 10.42 4.91
CA ALA A 207 9.77 10.66 5.45
C ALA A 207 9.78 11.03 6.94
N ILE A 208 10.71 10.46 7.71
CA ILE A 208 10.94 10.82 9.13
C ILE A 208 11.57 12.21 9.23
N ALA A 209 12.66 12.45 8.49
CA ALA A 209 13.42 13.70 8.56
C ALA A 209 12.60 14.93 8.14
N LEU A 210 11.81 14.82 7.07
CA LEU A 210 10.96 15.91 6.55
C LEU A 210 9.50 15.77 6.95
N SER A 211 9.21 15.09 8.06
CA SER A 211 7.83 14.74 8.43
C SER A 211 6.93 15.96 8.58
N ASP A 212 7.38 17.00 9.26
CA ASP A 212 6.68 18.28 9.40
C ASP A 212 6.43 18.97 8.05
N SER A 213 7.43 19.05 7.19
CA SER A 213 7.32 19.64 5.84
C SER A 213 6.28 18.91 5.02
N TYR A 214 6.33 17.57 5.00
CA TYR A 214 5.38 16.75 4.26
C TYR A 214 3.94 16.87 4.77
N ILE A 215 3.75 16.99 6.08
CA ILE A 215 2.41 17.19 6.65
C ILE A 215 1.88 18.58 6.28
N VAL A 216 2.69 19.62 6.42
CA VAL A 216 2.29 21.01 6.14
C VAL A 216 1.90 21.21 4.68
N ILE A 217 2.63 20.62 3.72
CA ILE A 217 2.29 20.74 2.30
C ILE A 217 1.00 20.01 1.92
N MET A 218 0.58 19.01 2.69
CA MET A 218 -0.68 18.31 2.47
C MET A 218 -1.85 19.10 3.03
N LYS A 219 -1.77 19.53 4.31
CA LYS A 219 -2.78 20.38 4.93
C LYS A 219 -2.23 21.04 6.18
N SER A 220 -2.08 22.37 6.14
CA SER A 220 -1.55 23.17 7.25
C SER A 220 -2.33 23.01 8.56
N ILE A 221 -3.64 22.74 8.50
CA ILE A 221 -4.47 22.56 9.71
C ILE A 221 -4.06 21.36 10.57
N TYR A 222 -3.34 20.40 9.97
CA TYR A 222 -2.88 19.18 10.64
C TYR A 222 -1.36 19.17 10.81
N GLN A 223 -0.70 20.35 10.84
CA GLN A 223 0.76 20.46 11.03
C GLN A 223 1.30 19.72 12.26
N ASP A 224 0.46 19.52 13.27
CA ASP A 224 0.73 18.77 14.49
C ASP A 224 0.84 17.24 14.27
N ALA A 225 0.42 16.73 13.11
CA ALA A 225 0.40 15.29 12.79
C ALA A 225 1.77 14.71 12.37
N TRP A 226 2.86 15.49 12.39
CA TRP A 226 4.20 15.01 12.04
C TRP A 226 4.66 13.76 12.84
N PRO A 227 4.35 13.60 14.15
CA PRO A 227 4.74 12.38 14.87
C PRO A 227 4.00 11.14 14.35
N VAL A 228 2.77 11.32 13.87
CA VAL A 228 1.98 10.24 13.26
C VAL A 228 2.67 9.75 11.99
N LEU A 229 3.21 10.65 11.17
CA LEU A 229 3.97 10.29 9.98
C LEU A 229 5.27 9.57 10.33
N VAL A 230 6.00 10.00 11.36
CA VAL A 230 7.21 9.30 11.82
C VAL A 230 6.92 7.82 12.14
N VAL A 231 5.85 7.57 12.92
CA VAL A 231 5.44 6.20 13.25
C VAL A 231 5.02 5.43 12.00
N LEU A 232 4.19 6.03 11.14
CA LEU A 232 3.70 5.38 9.93
C LEU A 232 4.78 5.16 8.86
N ALA A 233 5.86 5.94 8.87
CA ALA A 233 7.01 5.71 7.98
C ALA A 233 7.72 4.39 8.34
N VAL A 234 7.82 4.08 9.64
CA VAL A 234 8.30 2.78 10.12
C VAL A 234 7.30 1.67 9.77
N ASP A 235 6.00 1.89 9.98
CA ASP A 235 4.93 0.97 9.54
C ASP A 235 5.06 0.63 8.05
N GLY A 236 5.29 1.65 7.21
CA GLY A 236 5.48 1.50 5.76
C GLY A 236 6.67 0.60 5.39
N LEU A 237 7.79 0.70 6.12
CA LEU A 237 8.93 -0.20 5.93
C LEU A 237 8.58 -1.64 6.31
N VAL A 238 7.90 -1.84 7.45
CA VAL A 238 7.47 -3.18 7.90
C VAL A 238 6.49 -3.80 6.91
N ILE A 239 5.54 -3.02 6.38
CA ILE A 239 4.62 -3.46 5.31
C ILE A 239 5.42 -3.93 4.10
N THR A 240 6.35 -3.11 3.63
CA THR A 240 7.17 -3.39 2.44
C THR A 240 7.91 -4.73 2.59
N ILE A 241 8.58 -4.94 3.72
CA ILE A 241 9.30 -6.19 3.98
C ILE A 241 8.31 -7.36 4.10
N SER A 242 7.19 -7.16 4.79
CA SER A 242 6.14 -8.18 4.93
C SER A 242 5.62 -8.63 3.56
N THR A 243 5.38 -7.71 2.63
CA THR A 243 4.93 -8.02 1.27
C THR A 243 5.94 -8.89 0.50
N LEU A 244 7.24 -8.66 0.67
CA LEU A 244 8.26 -9.55 0.10
C LEU A 244 8.18 -10.95 0.68
N PHE A 245 8.06 -11.07 2.00
CA PHE A 245 7.93 -12.37 2.66
C PHE A 245 6.64 -13.10 2.28
N GLN A 246 5.54 -12.37 2.05
CA GLN A 246 4.31 -12.93 1.48
C GLN A 246 4.56 -13.47 0.07
N SER A 247 5.25 -12.71 -0.80
CA SER A 247 5.60 -13.17 -2.15
C SER A 247 6.50 -14.40 -2.15
N ILE A 248 7.43 -14.51 -1.19
CA ILE A 248 8.25 -15.71 -0.99
C ILE A 248 7.39 -16.90 -0.61
N LEU A 249 6.49 -16.73 0.38
CA LEU A 249 5.58 -17.79 0.82
C LEU A 249 4.70 -18.27 -0.33
N PHE A 250 4.06 -17.34 -1.06
CA PHE A 250 3.24 -17.66 -2.23
C PHE A 250 4.03 -18.34 -3.35
N GLY A 251 5.28 -17.95 -3.58
CA GLY A 251 6.10 -18.52 -4.66
C GLY A 251 6.70 -19.89 -4.34
N VAL A 252 6.78 -20.28 -3.06
CA VAL A 252 7.39 -21.55 -2.61
C VAL A 252 6.35 -22.61 -2.28
N GLU A 253 5.19 -22.22 -1.74
CA GLU A 253 4.13 -23.18 -1.39
C GLU A 253 3.52 -23.79 -2.67
N SER A 254 3.35 -25.12 -2.67
CA SER A 254 2.90 -25.90 -3.83
C SER A 254 1.48 -26.48 -3.69
N VAL A 255 0.69 -26.00 -2.72
CA VAL A 255 -0.61 -26.61 -2.35
C VAL A 255 -1.65 -26.48 -3.47
N ASP A 256 -1.47 -25.56 -4.40
CA ASP A 256 -2.35 -25.29 -5.53
C ASP A 256 -1.77 -25.71 -6.91
N GLU A 257 -0.55 -26.27 -6.97
CA GLU A 257 0.13 -26.66 -8.22
C GLU A 257 -0.69 -27.68 -9.06
N GLY A 258 -1.52 -28.52 -8.41
CA GLY A 258 -2.31 -29.56 -9.07
C GLY A 258 -3.70 -29.16 -9.57
N ALA A 259 -4.08 -27.87 -9.48
CA ALA A 259 -5.40 -27.34 -9.88
C ALA A 259 -6.64 -28.01 -9.23
N ARG A 260 -6.45 -28.89 -8.23
CA ARG A 260 -7.48 -29.48 -7.38
C ARG A 260 -7.18 -29.10 -5.94
N ILE A 261 -7.97 -28.18 -5.39
CA ILE A 261 -7.75 -27.66 -4.05
C ILE A 261 -8.53 -28.54 -3.06
N SER A 262 -7.81 -29.40 -2.34
CA SER A 262 -8.37 -30.11 -1.17
C SER A 262 -8.47 -29.11 0.00
N PHE A 263 -9.68 -28.79 0.44
CA PHE A 263 -9.89 -27.85 1.55
C PHE A 263 -9.17 -28.28 2.84
N LYS A 264 -9.09 -29.60 3.10
CA LYS A 264 -8.39 -30.16 4.25
C LYS A 264 -6.88 -29.92 4.20
N GLU A 265 -6.28 -30.00 3.01
CA GLU A 265 -4.85 -29.71 2.80
C GLU A 265 -4.59 -28.22 2.90
N LEU A 266 -5.50 -27.41 2.34
CA LEU A 266 -5.41 -25.95 2.40
C LEU A 266 -5.40 -25.45 3.85
N VAL A 267 -6.30 -25.92 4.72
CA VAL A 267 -6.34 -25.48 6.14
C VAL A 267 -5.08 -25.88 6.92
N ARG A 268 -4.38 -26.94 6.51
CA ARG A 268 -3.11 -27.36 7.13
C ARG A 268 -1.88 -26.68 6.53
N SER A 269 -2.05 -25.95 5.44
CA SER A 269 -0.97 -25.31 4.69
C SER A 269 -0.40 -24.08 5.39
N ARG A 270 0.77 -23.63 4.93
CA ARG A 270 1.36 -22.37 5.39
C ARG A 270 0.65 -21.16 4.79
N LEU A 271 -0.06 -21.33 3.67
CA LEU A 271 -0.95 -20.31 3.10
C LEU A 271 -2.08 -19.97 4.07
N PHE A 272 -2.66 -20.97 4.73
CA PHE A 272 -3.71 -20.71 5.71
C PHE A 272 -3.19 -19.91 6.91
N ILE A 273 -1.99 -20.20 7.40
CA ILE A 273 -1.34 -19.39 8.46
C ILE A 273 -1.20 -17.93 8.00
N LEU A 274 -0.73 -17.71 6.77
CA LEU A 274 -0.64 -16.37 6.19
C LEU A 274 -2.01 -15.68 6.14
N PHE A 275 -3.05 -16.39 5.70
CA PHE A 275 -4.41 -15.87 5.65
C PHE A 275 -5.03 -15.62 7.03
N SER A 276 -4.52 -16.27 8.08
CA SER A 276 -4.91 -16.04 9.47
C SER A 276 -4.18 -14.86 10.13
N LEU A 277 -3.09 -14.34 9.56
CA LEU A 277 -2.34 -13.22 10.16
C LEU A 277 -3.18 -11.95 10.39
N PRO A 278 -4.09 -11.53 9.49
CA PRO A 278 -4.96 -10.38 9.75
C PRO A 278 -5.89 -10.58 10.95
N TYR A 279 -6.28 -11.82 11.25
CA TYR A 279 -7.09 -12.14 12.44
C TYR A 279 -6.26 -12.02 13.71
N LEU A 280 -5.01 -12.52 13.70
CA LEU A 280 -4.07 -12.30 14.80
C LEU A 280 -3.82 -10.80 15.02
N HIS A 281 -3.63 -10.05 13.93
CA HIS A 281 -3.50 -8.59 14.00
C HIS A 281 -4.73 -7.97 14.65
N SER A 282 -5.93 -8.33 14.20
CA SER A 282 -7.18 -7.78 14.72
C SER A 282 -7.41 -8.12 16.19
N ALA A 283 -7.11 -9.35 16.59
CA ALA A 283 -7.28 -9.83 17.96
C ALA A 283 -6.43 -9.07 18.97
N ILE A 284 -5.29 -8.52 18.55
CA ILE A 284 -4.44 -7.66 19.36
C ILE A 284 -4.86 -6.19 19.20
N ALA A 285 -4.91 -5.71 17.96
CA ALA A 285 -5.05 -4.29 17.67
C ALA A 285 -6.41 -3.73 18.09
N LEU A 286 -7.53 -4.44 17.86
CA LEU A 286 -8.85 -3.89 18.15
C LEU A 286 -9.13 -3.74 19.65
N PRO A 287 -8.92 -4.75 20.51
CA PRO A 287 -9.13 -4.59 21.95
C PRO A 287 -8.20 -3.54 22.56
N THR A 288 -6.91 -3.53 22.17
CA THR A 288 -5.95 -2.54 22.65
C THR A 288 -6.35 -1.13 22.20
N SER A 289 -6.78 -0.96 20.95
CA SER A 289 -7.25 0.34 20.43
C SER A 289 -8.48 0.83 21.16
N PHE A 290 -9.47 -0.04 21.36
CA PHE A 290 -10.68 0.31 22.11
C PHE A 290 -10.34 0.76 23.54
N TYR A 291 -9.50 -0.01 24.25
CA TYR A 291 -9.07 0.31 25.61
C TYR A 291 -8.32 1.65 25.68
N VAL A 292 -7.34 1.87 24.79
CA VAL A 292 -6.53 3.10 24.78
C VAL A 292 -7.36 4.33 24.41
N LEU A 293 -8.19 4.23 23.38
CA LEU A 293 -9.02 5.36 22.93
C LEU A 293 -10.06 5.77 23.98
N THR A 294 -10.63 4.82 24.72
CA THR A 294 -11.68 5.11 25.71
C THR A 294 -11.14 5.54 27.08
N ASN A 295 -9.96 5.07 27.50
CA ASN A 295 -9.45 5.30 28.86
C ASN A 295 -8.29 6.30 28.95
N TYR A 296 -7.47 6.46 27.91
CA TYR A 296 -6.24 7.26 27.98
C TYR A 296 -6.27 8.53 27.16
N VAL A 297 -6.86 8.48 25.97
CA VAL A 297 -6.78 9.57 25.00
C VAL A 297 -7.65 10.77 25.38
N GLN A 298 -8.69 10.57 26.21
CA GLN A 298 -9.56 11.62 26.76
C GLN A 298 -10.08 12.63 25.72
N GLY A 299 -10.25 12.20 24.46
CA GLY A 299 -10.71 13.04 23.36
C GLY A 299 -9.64 13.91 22.70
N ASP A 300 -8.35 13.80 23.04
CA ASP A 300 -7.25 14.45 22.31
C ASP A 300 -7.03 13.78 20.94
N PRO A 301 -7.36 14.46 19.83
CA PRO A 301 -7.32 13.85 18.51
C PRO A 301 -5.90 13.54 17.99
N LEU A 302 -4.89 14.26 18.47
CA LEU A 302 -3.50 14.00 18.10
C LEU A 302 -3.00 12.75 18.81
N GLN A 303 -3.21 12.67 20.12
CA GLN A 303 -2.85 11.47 20.90
C GLN A 303 -3.59 10.23 20.42
N ALA A 304 -4.87 10.36 20.02
CA ALA A 304 -5.63 9.29 19.39
C ALA A 304 -4.93 8.74 18.15
N ALA A 305 -4.55 9.64 17.23
CA ALA A 305 -3.92 9.28 15.97
C ALA A 305 -2.55 8.62 16.18
N ILE A 306 -1.72 9.19 17.08
CA ILE A 306 -0.41 8.63 17.44
C ILE A 306 -0.58 7.23 18.04
N SER A 307 -1.46 7.09 19.03
CA SER A 307 -1.68 5.82 19.73
C SER A 307 -2.12 4.71 18.78
N ILE A 308 -3.09 5.00 17.89
CA ILE A 308 -3.54 4.03 16.89
C ILE A 308 -2.42 3.69 15.89
N SER A 309 -1.62 4.65 15.46
CA SER A 309 -0.47 4.38 14.59
C SER A 309 0.55 3.49 15.28
N VAL A 310 0.85 3.72 16.56
CA VAL A 310 1.79 2.90 17.34
C VAL A 310 1.24 1.49 17.52
N ILE A 311 -0.01 1.34 17.95
CA ILE A 311 -0.67 0.03 18.11
C ILE A 311 -0.61 -0.75 16.80
N ASN A 312 -1.02 -0.13 15.69
CA ASN A 312 -0.97 -0.80 14.38
C ASN A 312 0.44 -1.21 13.99
N THR A 313 1.44 -0.35 14.20
CA THR A 313 2.84 -0.64 13.85
C THR A 313 3.40 -1.79 14.68
N VAL A 314 3.16 -1.78 15.99
CA VAL A 314 3.60 -2.83 16.92
C VAL A 314 2.93 -4.15 16.59
N THR A 315 1.61 -4.18 16.39
CA THR A 315 0.91 -5.40 16.02
C THR A 315 1.36 -5.92 14.64
N ARG A 316 1.68 -5.03 13.70
CA ARG A 316 2.23 -5.42 12.40
C ARG A 316 3.63 -6.02 12.52
N LEU A 317 4.48 -5.49 13.41
CA LEU A 317 5.77 -6.09 13.72
C LEU A 317 5.61 -7.50 14.28
N VAL A 318 4.65 -7.71 15.19
CA VAL A 318 4.35 -9.04 15.74
C VAL A 318 3.95 -10.02 14.62
N THR A 319 2.99 -9.65 13.77
CA THR A 319 2.56 -10.52 12.67
C THR A 319 3.64 -10.72 11.61
N PHE A 320 4.51 -9.72 11.37
CA PHE A 320 5.69 -9.87 10.53
C PHE A 320 6.67 -10.90 11.10
N PHE A 321 6.95 -10.91 12.41
CA PHE A 321 7.83 -11.91 13.00
C PHE A 321 7.26 -13.33 12.89
N VAL A 322 5.94 -13.50 13.01
CA VAL A 322 5.27 -14.77 12.76
C VAL A 322 5.46 -15.19 11.30
N LEU A 323 5.20 -14.29 10.33
CA LEU A 323 5.40 -14.56 8.92
C LEU A 323 6.85 -14.95 8.61
N TRP A 324 7.81 -14.19 9.15
CA TRP A 324 9.23 -14.46 8.99
C TRP A 324 9.62 -15.84 9.54
N ALA A 325 9.10 -16.22 10.71
CA ALA A 325 9.34 -17.54 11.29
C ALA A 325 8.76 -18.67 10.42
N VAL A 326 7.59 -18.46 9.81
CA VAL A 326 7.00 -19.41 8.86
C VAL A 326 7.88 -19.55 7.62
N VAL A 327 8.23 -18.43 6.96
CA VAL A 327 9.02 -18.43 5.72
C VAL A 327 10.40 -19.05 5.91
N ARG A 328 11.08 -18.77 7.03
CA ARG A 328 12.40 -19.38 7.31
C ARG A 328 12.36 -20.90 7.47
N LYS A 329 11.20 -21.48 7.81
CA LYS A 329 10.99 -22.94 7.82
C LYS A 329 10.71 -23.53 6.43
N MET A 330 10.43 -22.69 5.43
CA MET A 330 10.15 -23.12 4.05
C MET A 330 11.40 -23.07 3.18
N ILE A 331 12.14 -21.97 3.29
CA ILE A 331 13.28 -21.67 2.45
C ILE A 331 14.32 -20.88 3.25
N LYS A 332 15.61 -21.15 3.00
CA LYS A 332 16.68 -20.35 3.57
C LYS A 332 16.67 -18.99 2.89
N VAL A 333 16.49 -17.93 3.68
CA VAL A 333 16.52 -16.54 3.22
C VAL A 333 17.87 -15.95 3.58
N ASP A 334 18.70 -15.69 2.56
CA ASP A 334 20.00 -15.06 2.74
C ASP A 334 19.84 -13.54 2.78
N ILE A 335 19.82 -12.98 4.00
CA ILE A 335 19.65 -11.54 4.21
C ILE A 335 20.94 -10.81 3.82
N PRO A 336 20.90 -9.78 2.93
CA PRO A 336 22.06 -9.06 2.45
C PRO A 336 22.55 -8.00 3.45
N TRP A 337 22.96 -8.43 4.66
CA TRP A 337 23.34 -7.54 5.78
C TRP A 337 24.40 -6.49 5.42
N ARG A 338 25.38 -6.85 4.58
CA ARG A 338 26.43 -5.93 4.13
C ARG A 338 25.88 -4.78 3.29
N SER A 339 24.99 -5.08 2.33
CA SER A 339 24.34 -4.05 1.51
C SER A 339 23.36 -3.24 2.37
N LEU A 340 22.65 -3.90 3.29
CA LEU A 340 21.74 -3.23 4.21
C LEU A 340 22.45 -2.16 5.06
N GLY A 341 23.61 -2.49 5.63
CA GLY A 341 24.41 -1.55 6.42
C GLY A 341 24.83 -0.33 5.60
N LYS A 342 25.16 -0.50 4.32
CA LYS A 342 25.48 0.61 3.41
C LYS A 342 24.28 1.47 3.05
N TYR A 343 23.11 0.85 2.84
CA TYR A 343 21.87 1.59 2.59
C TYR A 343 21.51 2.45 3.81
N VAL A 344 21.59 1.88 5.01
CA VAL A 344 21.37 2.62 6.26
C VAL A 344 22.39 3.74 6.42
N LEU A 345 23.68 3.47 6.18
CA LEU A 345 24.73 4.49 6.27
C LEU A 345 24.47 5.67 5.30
N ALA A 346 24.15 5.37 4.04
CA ALA A 346 23.81 6.39 3.05
C ALA A 346 22.56 7.19 3.43
N SER A 347 21.53 6.52 3.98
CA SER A 347 20.34 7.19 4.49
C SER A 347 20.63 8.07 5.71
N VAL A 348 21.53 7.66 6.61
CA VAL A 348 21.97 8.48 7.75
C VAL A 348 22.68 9.74 7.27
N VAL A 349 23.58 9.63 6.29
CA VAL A 349 24.26 10.81 5.69
C VAL A 349 23.25 11.78 5.09
N MET A 350 22.29 11.26 4.32
CA MET A 350 21.20 12.05 3.74
C MET A 350 20.34 12.71 4.83
N SER A 351 19.90 11.96 5.84
CA SER A 351 19.05 12.49 6.93
C SER A 351 19.79 13.48 7.80
N ALA A 352 21.10 13.30 8.04
CA ALA A 352 21.92 14.26 8.76
C ALA A 352 21.93 15.61 8.04
N PHE A 353 22.10 15.63 6.71
CA PHE A 353 21.96 16.85 5.92
C PHE A 353 20.58 17.50 6.12
N LEU A 354 19.49 16.72 6.05
CA LEU A 354 18.13 17.25 6.18
C LEU A 354 17.85 17.90 7.54
N VAL A 355 18.42 17.38 8.63
CA VAL A 355 18.26 17.93 9.97
C VAL A 355 18.88 19.34 10.13
N PHE A 356 19.90 19.67 9.32
CA PHE A 356 20.56 20.98 9.37
C PHE A 356 19.98 22.01 8.39
N VAL A 357 19.01 21.63 7.56
CA VAL A 357 18.39 22.52 6.58
C VAL A 357 17.06 23.00 7.12
N ASP A 358 16.75 24.28 6.91
CA ASP A 358 15.43 24.82 7.28
C ASP A 358 14.32 24.11 6.50
N HIS A 359 13.35 23.60 7.24
CA HIS A 359 12.24 22.82 6.70
C HIS A 359 11.23 23.70 5.94
N PRO A 360 11.14 23.57 4.60
CA PRO A 360 10.27 24.42 3.81
C PRO A 360 8.81 24.01 3.95
N LYS A 361 7.94 25.01 4.06
CA LYS A 361 6.48 24.83 4.14
C LYS A 361 5.77 24.87 2.77
N ARG A 362 6.49 25.20 1.70
CA ARG A 362 5.95 25.34 0.34
C ARG A 362 6.26 24.09 -0.49
N ILE A 363 5.25 23.59 -1.21
CA ILE A 363 5.32 22.38 -2.04
C ILE A 363 6.58 22.33 -2.91
N HIS A 364 6.86 23.37 -3.71
CA HIS A 364 8.01 23.36 -4.62
C HIS A 364 9.35 23.27 -3.89
N MET A 365 9.52 23.99 -2.78
CA MET A 365 10.76 23.95 -1.99
C MET A 365 10.93 22.61 -1.28
N THR A 366 9.85 22.04 -0.74
CA THR A 366 9.88 20.70 -0.13
C THR A 366 10.28 19.65 -1.17
N LEU A 367 9.71 19.70 -2.39
CA LEU A 367 10.08 18.78 -3.47
C LEU A 367 11.53 18.96 -3.95
N ILE A 368 12.02 20.20 -4.05
CA ILE A 368 13.43 20.47 -4.37
C ILE A 368 14.34 19.87 -3.29
N LEU A 369 14.03 20.10 -2.01
CA LEU A 369 14.80 19.56 -0.90
C LEU A 369 14.79 18.02 -0.88
N THR A 370 13.63 17.39 -1.13
CA THR A 370 13.53 15.94 -1.33
C THR A 370 14.41 15.46 -2.50
N GLY A 371 14.44 16.20 -3.60
CA GLY A 371 15.30 15.90 -4.75
C GLY A 371 16.78 15.97 -4.41
N ILE A 372 17.20 17.03 -3.70
CA ILE A 372 18.58 17.19 -3.21
C ILE A 372 18.96 16.03 -2.27
N ALA A 373 18.07 15.66 -1.34
CA ALA A 373 18.28 14.52 -0.45
C ALA A 373 18.49 13.21 -1.25
N GLY A 374 17.65 12.98 -2.26
CA GLY A 374 17.80 11.85 -3.16
C GLY A 374 19.15 11.83 -3.88
N ILE A 375 19.62 12.98 -4.36
CA ILE A 375 20.94 13.11 -5.00
C ILE A 375 22.07 12.81 -4.01
N ILE A 376 21.99 13.30 -2.77
CA ILE A 376 22.99 13.03 -1.72
C ILE A 376 23.03 11.53 -1.42
N TYR A 377 21.86 10.91 -1.21
CA TYR A 377 21.76 9.47 -0.98
C TYR A 377 22.38 8.67 -2.12
N TRP A 378 21.97 8.92 -3.36
CA TRP A 378 22.46 8.18 -4.52
C TRP A 378 23.94 8.43 -4.78
N GLY A 379 24.41 9.67 -4.64
CA GLY A 379 25.81 10.03 -4.80
C GLY A 379 26.70 9.27 -3.82
N PHE A 380 26.32 9.26 -2.53
CA PHE A 380 27.05 8.52 -1.50
C PHE A 380 26.94 7.01 -1.69
N LEU A 381 25.75 6.50 -2.00
CA LEU A 381 25.53 5.06 -2.20
C LEU A 381 26.35 4.51 -3.38
N MET A 382 26.40 5.24 -4.50
CA MET A 382 27.20 4.85 -5.66
C MET A 382 28.70 4.77 -5.34
N ALA A 383 29.20 5.54 -4.37
CA ALA A 383 30.59 5.46 -3.94
C ALA A 383 30.88 4.16 -3.15
N ILE A 384 29.93 3.68 -2.35
CA ILE A 384 30.14 2.56 -1.41
C ILE A 384 29.55 1.21 -1.87
N GLU A 385 28.63 1.20 -2.83
CA GLU A 385 27.90 0.01 -3.28
C GLU A 385 28.06 -0.23 -4.79
N LYS A 386 28.41 -1.48 -5.15
CA LYS A 386 28.61 -1.87 -6.55
C LYS A 386 27.26 -2.11 -7.24
N ASP A 387 26.32 -2.73 -6.53
CA ASP A 387 25.00 -3.05 -7.07
C ASP A 387 24.23 -1.77 -7.48
N ALA A 388 24.38 -0.68 -6.71
CA ALA A 388 23.81 0.64 -7.04
C ALA A 388 24.38 1.20 -8.36
N ARG A 389 25.71 1.14 -8.55
CA ARG A 389 26.36 1.57 -9.80
C ARG A 389 25.91 0.75 -10.99
N LEU A 390 25.75 -0.56 -10.81
CA LEU A 390 25.25 -1.45 -11.86
C LEU A 390 23.80 -1.11 -12.22
N LEU A 391 22.93 -0.89 -11.24
CA LEU A 391 21.53 -0.53 -11.49
C LEU A 391 21.42 0.76 -12.31
N VAL A 392 22.15 1.82 -11.92
CA VAL A 392 22.14 3.10 -12.65
C VAL A 392 22.66 2.94 -14.07
N LYS A 393 23.74 2.16 -14.26
CA LYS A 393 24.29 1.87 -15.58
C LYS A 393 23.29 1.12 -16.46
N SER A 394 22.60 0.11 -15.92
CA SER A 394 21.58 -0.66 -16.64
C SER A 394 20.39 0.21 -17.03
N ALA A 395 19.89 1.05 -16.12
CA ALA A 395 18.80 1.98 -16.42
C ALA A 395 19.18 2.96 -17.55
N TRP A 396 20.40 3.51 -17.51
CA TRP A 396 20.90 4.40 -18.56
C TRP A 396 21.04 3.69 -19.92
N GLN A 397 21.53 2.45 -19.92
CA GLN A 397 21.62 1.65 -21.15
C GLN A 397 20.25 1.39 -21.76
N GLU A 398 19.25 1.05 -20.94
CA GLU A 398 17.90 0.78 -21.44
C GLU A 398 17.23 2.04 -22.03
N ILE A 399 17.41 3.20 -21.40
CA ILE A 399 16.95 4.49 -21.95
C ILE A 399 17.61 4.77 -23.31
N ARG A 400 18.91 4.55 -23.43
CA ARG A 400 19.67 4.78 -24.68
C ARG A 400 19.25 3.82 -25.80
N VAL A 401 18.87 2.59 -25.47
CA VAL A 401 18.42 1.60 -26.44
C VAL A 401 17.01 1.92 -26.95
N ARG A 402 16.13 2.48 -26.12
CA ARG A 402 14.75 2.86 -26.53
C ARG A 402 14.63 4.22 -27.23
N THR A 403 15.68 5.05 -27.16
CA THR A 403 15.75 6.35 -27.84
C THR A 403 16.43 6.29 -29.21
N LYS A 404 16.96 5.12 -29.59
CA LYS A 404 17.29 4.75 -30.96
C LYS A 404 16.14 3.94 -31.56
#